data_AF-A0A2V9QTE8-F1
#
_entry.id   AF-A0A2V9QTE8-F1
#
_cell.length_a   1.000
_cell.length_b   1.000
_cell.length_c   1.000
_cell.angle_alpha   90.00
_cell.angle_beta   90.00
_cell.angle_gamma   90.00
#
_symmetry.space_group_name_H-M   'P 1'
#
loop_
_entity.id
_entity.type
_entity.pdbx_description
1 polymer ?
#
loop_
_entity_poly.entity_id
_entity_poly.type
_entity_poly.pdbx_seq_one_letter_code
_entity_poly.pdbx_strand_id
1 'polypeptide(L)'
;MKNQSALVPILQSRIDAEKVTLWTANSNQPPLRAIWIKNGSGLTLDSGTFNIIDGGTFAGEGLLQTVHPDERRLLSFAADTAVRVTSQSDFKNQPVSRIRLTRGLMFITREQRSKVTYSIRNADTAARQVVIEHPVRDGWKLTPEAKPEETSATHHRFRVAVDPGKTSELAVEEFHPEETQVVLTDLTGDQVQALVVENRVTPELQDAFRRVLDQKNKIAGLQTQTGMRRQELDAINRDQGRIRENMKALKGSAEEKDLVQRYTRQLNSQEDRLSALNKEIADLQGQESHEQQKLEAMVQQIAIDQKF
;
A
#
# COMPACT_ATOMS: atom_id res chain seq x y z
N MET A 1 57.72 0.67 -12.29
CA MET A 1 56.38 1.13 -12.73
C MET A 1 56.30 0.91 -14.24
N LYS A 2 55.42 0.04 -14.72
CA LYS A 2 55.24 -0.19 -16.17
C LYS A 2 54.31 0.90 -16.71
N ASN A 3 54.85 1.82 -17.50
CA ASN A 3 54.06 2.70 -18.37
C ASN A 3 53.36 1.82 -19.41
N GLN A 4 52.14 1.40 -19.13
CA GLN A 4 51.25 0.88 -20.15
C GLN A 4 50.50 2.07 -20.74
N SER A 5 50.98 2.59 -21.86
CA SER A 5 50.20 3.50 -22.70
C SER A 5 48.99 2.74 -23.23
N ALA A 6 47.79 3.12 -22.79
CA ALA A 6 46.56 2.69 -23.42
C ALA A 6 46.42 3.45 -24.75
N LEU A 7 46.47 2.72 -25.86
CA LEU A 7 46.22 3.26 -27.19
C LEU A 7 44.69 3.35 -27.32
N VAL A 8 44.11 4.53 -27.08
CA VAL A 8 42.66 4.75 -27.28
C VAL A 8 42.44 4.92 -28.79
N PRO A 9 41.79 3.96 -29.47
CA PRO A 9 41.53 4.08 -30.90
C PRO A 9 40.60 5.27 -31.14
N ILE A 10 41.03 6.22 -31.97
CA ILE A 10 40.17 7.33 -32.41
C ILE A 10 39.21 6.77 -33.46
N LEU A 11 37.96 6.61 -33.05
CA LEU A 11 36.89 6.16 -33.92
C LEU A 11 36.26 7.35 -34.63
N GLN A 12 36.31 7.34 -35.96
CA GLN A 12 35.51 8.24 -36.78
C GLN A 12 34.34 7.45 -37.39
N SER A 13 33.20 7.47 -36.70
CA SER A 13 31.96 6.83 -37.18
C SER A 13 30.83 7.83 -37.24
N ARG A 14 29.91 7.63 -38.19
CA ARG A 14 28.60 8.26 -38.16
C ARG A 14 27.69 7.43 -37.23
N ILE A 15 26.86 8.13 -36.47
CA ILE A 15 25.84 7.52 -35.61
C ILE A 15 24.52 8.27 -35.83
N ASP A 16 23.40 7.58 -35.63
CA ASP A 16 22.09 8.20 -35.70
C ASP A 16 21.92 9.12 -34.50
N ALA A 17 21.51 10.36 -34.75
CA ALA A 17 21.42 11.40 -33.74
C ALA A 17 20.26 12.34 -34.05
N GLU A 18 19.42 12.60 -33.04
CA GLU A 18 18.27 13.49 -33.17
C GLU A 18 18.34 14.59 -32.11
N LYS A 19 18.09 15.84 -32.51
CA LYS A 19 17.95 16.96 -31.57
C LYS A 19 16.59 16.89 -30.90
N VAL A 20 16.59 16.84 -29.58
CA VAL A 20 15.37 16.80 -28.76
C VAL A 20 15.50 17.77 -27.59
N THR A 21 14.37 18.05 -26.95
CA THR A 21 14.33 18.67 -25.64
C THR A 21 13.96 17.59 -24.62
N LEU A 22 14.80 17.34 -23.64
CA LEU A 22 14.54 16.40 -22.56
C LEU A 22 13.91 17.12 -21.38
N TRP A 23 12.87 16.54 -20.79
CA TRP A 23 12.37 16.94 -19.49
C TRP A 23 12.04 15.70 -18.66
N THR A 24 12.56 15.66 -17.43
CA THR A 24 12.41 14.50 -16.53
C THR A 24 11.44 14.86 -15.42
N ALA A 25 10.35 14.10 -15.32
CA ALA A 25 9.34 14.30 -14.30
C ALA A 25 9.91 14.10 -12.90
N ASN A 26 9.40 14.85 -11.92
CA ASN A 26 9.86 14.87 -10.53
C ASN A 26 11.34 15.29 -10.35
N SER A 27 12.00 15.78 -11.39
CA SER A 27 13.29 16.45 -11.28
C SER A 27 13.10 17.96 -11.04
N ASN A 28 14.04 18.58 -10.34
CA ASN A 28 14.11 20.04 -10.23
C ASN A 28 14.83 20.68 -11.43
N GLN A 29 15.06 19.93 -12.51
CA GLN A 29 15.80 20.42 -13.68
C GLN A 29 14.84 21.11 -14.66
N PRO A 30 15.26 22.22 -15.28
CA PRO A 30 14.52 22.80 -16.40
C PRO A 30 14.59 21.86 -17.62
N PRO A 31 13.72 22.05 -18.63
CA PRO A 31 13.91 21.39 -19.91
C PRO A 31 15.32 21.60 -20.46
N LEU A 32 15.94 20.54 -20.97
CA LEU A 32 17.31 20.54 -21.45
C LEU A 32 17.34 20.26 -22.96
N ARG A 33 18.15 21.00 -23.71
CA ARG A 33 18.56 20.61 -25.06
C ARG A 33 19.39 19.34 -24.96
N ALA A 34 19.02 18.33 -25.75
CA ALA A 34 19.69 17.05 -25.77
C ALA A 34 19.81 16.49 -27.18
N ILE A 35 20.75 15.55 -27.35
CA ILE A 35 20.83 14.69 -28.53
C ILE A 35 20.41 13.28 -28.10
N TRP A 36 19.44 12.69 -28.80
CA TRP A 36 19.13 11.27 -28.68
C TRP A 36 19.92 10.51 -29.72
N ILE A 37 20.96 9.81 -29.28
CA ILE A 37 21.83 9.03 -30.15
C ILE A 37 21.45 7.55 -30.13
N LYS A 38 21.73 6.84 -31.23
CA LYS A 38 21.86 5.38 -31.26
C LYS A 38 23.30 5.04 -31.65
N ASN A 39 23.98 4.23 -30.84
CA ASN A 39 25.35 3.82 -31.13
C ASN A 39 25.39 2.76 -32.25
N GLY A 40 25.36 3.21 -33.49
CA GLY A 40 25.50 2.36 -34.67
C GLY A 40 26.95 2.01 -35.05
N SER A 41 27.94 2.30 -34.21
CA SER A 41 29.36 2.16 -34.58
C SER A 41 29.91 0.73 -34.51
N GLY A 42 29.17 -0.20 -33.88
CA GLY A 42 29.63 -1.57 -33.62
C GLY A 42 30.67 -1.69 -32.49
N LEU A 43 31.08 -0.57 -31.88
CA LEU A 43 32.02 -0.51 -30.76
C LEU A 43 31.36 0.10 -29.53
N THR A 44 31.86 -0.24 -28.33
CA THR A 44 31.47 0.45 -27.10
C THR A 44 32.09 1.84 -27.11
N LEU A 45 31.27 2.88 -26.89
CA LEU A 45 31.73 4.24 -26.67
C LEU A 45 32.05 4.40 -25.17
N ASP A 46 33.28 4.75 -24.84
CA ASP A 46 33.69 4.93 -23.44
C ASP A 46 33.08 6.20 -22.83
N SER A 47 32.95 6.21 -21.51
CA SER A 47 32.52 7.39 -20.77
C SER A 47 33.52 8.55 -20.91
N GLY A 48 33.04 9.78 -21.00
CA GLY A 48 33.89 10.97 -21.13
C GLY A 48 33.07 12.25 -21.22
N THR A 49 33.67 13.30 -21.74
CA THR A 49 32.98 14.55 -22.09
C THR A 49 32.73 14.60 -23.60
N PHE A 50 31.71 15.36 -24.01
CA PHE A 50 31.45 15.63 -25.41
C PHE A 50 31.16 17.12 -25.63
N ASN A 51 31.44 17.59 -26.85
CA ASN A 51 31.11 18.93 -27.32
C ASN A 51 30.13 18.83 -28.49
N ILE A 52 29.14 19.73 -28.53
CA ILE A 52 28.21 19.87 -29.65
C ILE A 52 28.61 21.09 -30.46
N ILE A 53 28.86 20.87 -31.75
CA ILE A 53 29.06 21.93 -32.74
C ILE A 53 27.87 21.88 -33.69
N ASP A 54 27.10 22.97 -33.75
CA ASP A 54 25.91 23.09 -34.59
C ASP A 54 26.08 24.27 -35.56
N GLY A 55 25.96 24.03 -36.87
CA GLY A 55 26.17 25.06 -37.88
C GLY A 55 27.56 25.72 -37.81
N GLY A 56 28.59 24.99 -37.37
CA GLY A 56 29.95 25.51 -37.19
C GLY A 56 30.17 26.33 -35.91
N THR A 57 29.16 26.44 -35.04
CA THR A 57 29.25 27.16 -33.76
C THR A 57 29.18 26.19 -32.59
N PHE A 58 29.93 26.47 -31.53
CA PHE A 58 29.81 25.72 -30.28
C PHE A 58 28.42 25.92 -29.67
N ALA A 59 27.68 24.82 -29.46
CA ALA A 59 26.32 24.83 -28.94
C ALA A 59 26.24 24.37 -27.47
N GLY A 60 27.27 23.69 -26.97
CA GLY A 60 27.34 23.24 -25.58
C GLY A 60 28.23 22.02 -25.40
N GLU A 61 28.35 21.58 -24.15
CA GLU A 61 29.14 20.42 -23.73
C GLU A 61 28.34 19.57 -22.74
N GLY A 62 28.76 18.34 -22.53
CA GLY A 62 28.13 17.46 -21.56
C GLY A 62 28.97 16.23 -21.22
N LEU A 63 28.38 15.37 -20.39
CA LEU A 63 28.98 14.10 -19.98
C LEU A 63 28.33 12.94 -20.73
N LEU A 64 29.17 12.06 -21.23
CA LEU A 64 28.81 10.79 -21.85
C LEU A 64 29.13 9.67 -20.86
N GLN A 65 28.15 8.84 -20.54
CA GLN A 65 28.42 7.54 -19.92
C GLN A 65 28.71 6.50 -21.01
N THR A 66 29.31 5.37 -20.63
CA THR A 66 29.56 4.27 -21.57
C THR A 66 28.28 3.90 -22.32
N VAL A 67 28.37 3.79 -23.66
CA VAL A 67 27.26 3.40 -24.54
C VAL A 67 27.67 2.17 -25.34
N HIS A 68 26.97 1.06 -25.14
CA HIS A 68 27.26 -0.18 -25.85
C HIS A 68 26.77 -0.12 -27.31
N PRO A 69 27.25 -1.03 -28.19
CA PRO A 69 26.71 -1.14 -29.54
C PRO A 69 25.18 -1.28 -29.53
N ASP A 70 24.53 -0.61 -30.47
CA ASP A 70 23.07 -0.52 -30.65
C ASP A 70 22.26 0.14 -29.52
N GLU A 71 22.91 0.56 -28.43
CA GLU A 71 22.26 1.25 -27.33
C GLU A 71 21.86 2.68 -27.74
N ARG A 72 20.70 3.12 -27.24
CA ARG A 72 20.24 4.52 -27.35
C ARG A 72 20.56 5.29 -26.09
N ARG A 73 21.00 6.55 -26.25
CA ARG A 73 21.33 7.42 -25.11
C ARG A 73 20.89 8.86 -25.36
N LEU A 74 20.30 9.47 -24.33
CA LEU A 74 20.03 10.90 -24.30
C LEU A 74 21.22 11.64 -23.68
N LEU A 75 21.71 12.64 -24.40
CA LEU A 75 22.88 13.44 -24.02
C LEU A 75 22.48 14.91 -23.95
N SER A 76 22.21 15.41 -22.74
CA SER A 76 21.87 16.82 -22.50
C SER A 76 23.12 17.70 -22.52
N PHE A 77 23.03 18.89 -23.11
CA PHE A 77 24.17 19.80 -23.27
C PHE A 77 23.89 21.28 -22.96
N ALA A 78 22.62 21.68 -22.84
CA ALA A 78 22.23 23.05 -22.48
C ALA A 78 20.80 23.09 -21.92
N ALA A 79 20.41 24.19 -21.26
CA ALA A 79 19.01 24.44 -20.93
C ALA A 79 18.21 24.87 -22.19
N ASP A 80 16.98 24.39 -22.35
CA ASP A 80 16.05 24.85 -23.38
C ASP A 80 15.07 25.86 -22.77
N THR A 81 15.47 27.13 -22.74
CA THR A 81 14.68 28.22 -22.12
C THR A 81 13.39 28.55 -22.88
N ALA A 82 13.25 28.06 -24.12
CA ALA A 82 12.07 28.29 -24.93
C ALA A 82 10.96 27.27 -24.68
N VAL A 83 11.27 26.14 -24.03
CA VAL A 83 10.29 25.10 -23.68
C VAL A 83 9.92 25.22 -22.21
N ARG A 84 8.63 25.13 -21.91
CA ARG A 84 8.11 25.01 -20.55
C ARG A 84 7.23 23.78 -20.45
N VAL A 85 7.46 22.96 -19.44
CA VAL A 85 6.62 21.80 -19.12
C VAL A 85 6.00 22.02 -17.75
N THR A 86 4.69 21.81 -17.66
CA THR A 86 3.99 21.67 -16.38
C THR A 86 3.34 20.30 -16.32
N SER A 87 3.20 19.77 -15.10
CA SER A 87 2.55 18.48 -14.87
C SER A 87 1.46 18.61 -13.83
N GLN A 88 0.29 18.03 -14.11
CA GLN A 88 -0.78 17.88 -13.14
C GLN A 88 -1.07 16.40 -12.93
N SER A 89 -1.10 15.98 -11.68
CA SER A 89 -1.43 14.61 -11.29
C SER A 89 -2.88 14.54 -10.78
N ASP A 90 -3.59 13.53 -11.25
CA ASP A 90 -4.86 13.06 -10.71
C ASP A 90 -4.66 11.63 -10.23
N PHE A 91 -5.21 11.33 -9.05
CA PHE A 91 -5.12 10.01 -8.43
C PHE A 91 -6.52 9.60 -7.97
N LYS A 92 -6.93 8.41 -8.39
CA LYS A 92 -8.24 7.86 -8.08
C LYS A 92 -8.09 6.42 -7.64
N ASN A 93 -8.62 6.13 -6.45
CA ASN A 93 -8.87 4.76 -6.05
C ASN A 93 -10.16 4.30 -6.71
N GLN A 94 -10.08 3.26 -7.55
CA GLN A 94 -11.28 2.61 -8.05
C GLN A 94 -11.97 1.86 -6.91
N PRO A 95 -13.30 1.70 -6.99
CA PRO A 95 -14.04 0.81 -6.10
C PRO A 95 -13.46 -0.62 -6.15
N VAL A 96 -13.79 -1.43 -5.15
CA VAL A 96 -13.40 -2.85 -5.12
C VAL A 96 -13.82 -3.54 -6.43
N SER A 97 -12.88 -4.22 -7.09
CA SER A 97 -13.08 -4.93 -8.37
C SER A 97 -13.19 -6.44 -8.18
N ARG A 98 -12.69 -6.98 -7.07
CA ARG A 98 -12.78 -8.39 -6.73
C ARG A 98 -12.75 -8.63 -5.23
N ILE A 99 -13.57 -9.56 -4.77
CA ILE A 99 -13.54 -10.08 -3.40
C ILE A 99 -13.39 -11.59 -3.47
N ARG A 100 -12.37 -12.14 -2.83
CA ARG A 100 -12.11 -13.57 -2.75
C ARG A 100 -12.03 -14.02 -1.31
N LEU A 101 -12.96 -14.88 -0.89
CA LEU A 101 -12.95 -15.55 0.40
C LEU A 101 -12.42 -16.96 0.23
N THR A 102 -11.36 -17.33 0.95
CA THR A 102 -10.79 -18.68 0.90
C THR A 102 -10.00 -18.97 2.16
N ARG A 103 -10.19 -20.16 2.76
CA ARG A 103 -9.34 -20.68 3.85
C ARG A 103 -9.19 -19.69 5.03
N GLY A 104 -10.29 -19.06 5.44
CA GLY A 104 -10.30 -18.08 6.53
C GLY A 104 -9.76 -16.69 6.18
N LEU A 105 -9.41 -16.43 4.91
CA LEU A 105 -8.92 -15.15 4.43
C LEU A 105 -9.89 -14.51 3.45
N MET A 106 -10.00 -13.20 3.53
CA MET A 106 -10.66 -12.33 2.55
C MET A 106 -9.59 -11.51 1.83
N PHE A 107 -9.52 -11.64 0.51
CA PHE A 107 -8.72 -10.80 -0.36
C PHE A 107 -9.65 -9.79 -1.03
N ILE A 108 -9.35 -8.51 -0.87
CA ILE A 108 -10.04 -7.40 -1.52
C ILE A 108 -9.09 -6.83 -2.56
N THR A 109 -9.45 -6.93 -3.84
CA THR A 109 -8.69 -6.29 -4.91
C THR A 109 -9.32 -4.95 -5.26
N ARG A 110 -8.50 -3.91 -5.24
CA ARG A 110 -8.80 -2.56 -5.75
C ARG A 110 -7.83 -2.24 -6.88
N GLU A 111 -8.21 -1.32 -7.75
CA GLU A 111 -7.29 -0.77 -8.75
C GLU A 111 -7.06 0.70 -8.42
N GLN A 112 -5.81 1.07 -8.19
CA GLN A 112 -5.43 2.48 -8.14
C GLN A 112 -5.18 2.95 -9.56
N ARG A 113 -5.71 4.11 -9.95
CA ARG A 113 -5.40 4.77 -11.22
C ARG A 113 -4.72 6.10 -10.97
N SER A 114 -3.65 6.34 -11.70
CA SER A 114 -2.96 7.62 -11.72
C SER A 114 -2.96 8.14 -13.14
N LYS A 115 -3.27 9.42 -13.30
CA LYS A 115 -3.18 10.14 -14.56
C LYS A 115 -2.28 11.34 -14.36
N VAL A 116 -1.18 11.41 -15.09
CA VAL A 116 -0.33 12.59 -15.15
C VAL A 116 -0.51 13.24 -16.51
N THR A 117 -0.95 14.49 -16.50
CA THR A 117 -1.08 15.30 -17.73
C THR A 117 0.08 16.29 -17.78
N TYR A 118 0.90 16.17 -18.82
CA TYR A 118 1.99 17.07 -19.13
C TYR A 118 1.53 18.09 -20.15
N SER A 119 1.63 19.38 -19.83
CA SER A 119 1.37 20.49 -20.76
C SER A 119 2.70 21.10 -21.17
N ILE A 120 2.99 21.09 -22.48
CA ILE A 120 4.29 21.42 -23.04
C ILE A 120 4.14 22.62 -23.96
N ARG A 121 4.64 23.78 -23.54
CA ARG A 121 4.59 25.04 -24.31
C ARG A 121 5.94 25.29 -24.99
N ASN A 122 5.93 25.49 -26.30
CA ASN A 122 7.12 25.84 -27.09
C ASN A 122 7.08 27.32 -27.54
N ALA A 123 7.75 28.21 -26.82
CA ALA A 123 7.79 29.64 -27.15
C ALA A 123 8.76 29.99 -28.30
N ASP A 124 9.48 29.02 -28.86
CA ASP A 124 10.38 29.25 -29.99
C ASP A 124 9.63 29.38 -31.33
N THR A 125 10.34 29.88 -32.34
CA THR A 125 9.92 29.93 -33.74
C THR A 125 10.17 28.62 -34.49
N ALA A 126 11.00 27.73 -33.92
CA ALA A 126 11.25 26.38 -34.44
C ALA A 126 10.49 25.31 -33.67
N ALA A 127 10.02 24.27 -34.38
CA ALA A 127 9.37 23.12 -33.77
C ALA A 127 10.31 22.40 -32.80
N ARG A 128 9.72 21.74 -31.79
CA ARG A 128 10.46 20.96 -30.80
C ARG A 128 9.96 19.52 -30.76
N GLN A 129 10.89 18.58 -30.70
CA GLN A 129 10.63 17.21 -30.31
C GLN A 129 10.97 17.08 -28.83
N VAL A 130 9.95 17.01 -27.97
CA VAL A 130 10.12 16.96 -26.52
C VAL A 130 10.01 15.52 -26.06
N VAL A 131 11.04 15.03 -25.38
CA VAL A 131 11.06 13.72 -24.72
C VAL A 131 10.74 13.93 -23.24
N ILE A 132 9.62 13.37 -22.80
CA ILE A 132 9.20 13.33 -21.41
C ILE A 132 9.67 12.02 -20.80
N GLU A 133 10.52 12.10 -19.78
CA GLU A 133 10.88 10.96 -18.93
C GLU A 133 9.91 10.89 -17.76
N HIS A 134 8.96 9.95 -17.86
CA HIS A 134 8.02 9.59 -16.80
C HIS A 134 8.63 8.45 -15.96
N PRO A 135 8.67 8.53 -14.63
CA PRO A 135 9.35 7.51 -13.81
C PRO A 135 8.64 6.15 -13.88
N VAL A 136 9.42 5.07 -13.95
CA VAL A 136 8.93 3.72 -13.73
C VAL A 136 8.70 3.55 -12.23
N ARG A 137 7.49 3.15 -11.85
CA ARG A 137 7.11 2.92 -10.45
C ARG A 137 6.88 1.44 -10.20
N ASP A 138 7.39 0.94 -9.09
CA ASP A 138 7.23 -0.47 -8.73
C ASP A 138 5.75 -0.84 -8.57
N GLY A 139 5.35 -1.96 -9.15
CA GLY A 139 3.96 -2.44 -9.17
C GLY A 139 2.98 -1.66 -10.07
N TRP A 140 3.34 -0.48 -10.60
CA TRP A 140 2.51 0.28 -11.53
C TRP A 140 2.73 -0.15 -12.97
N LYS A 141 1.67 -0.07 -13.78
CA LYS A 141 1.71 -0.42 -15.20
C LYS A 141 1.04 0.69 -16.01
N LEU A 142 1.66 1.04 -17.13
CA LEU A 142 1.04 1.90 -18.13
C LEU A 142 -0.25 1.26 -18.67
N THR A 143 -1.28 2.08 -18.92
CA THR A 143 -2.43 1.60 -19.69
C THR A 143 -2.04 1.32 -21.15
N PRO A 144 -2.80 0.49 -21.89
CA PRO A 144 -2.50 0.19 -23.30
C PRO A 144 -2.42 1.42 -24.22
N GLU A 145 -3.05 2.53 -23.84
CA GLU A 145 -3.05 3.80 -24.56
C GLU A 145 -1.76 4.60 -24.35
N ALA A 146 -1.13 4.46 -23.17
CA ALA A 146 0.13 5.12 -22.84
C ALA A 146 1.30 4.33 -23.46
N LYS A 147 1.67 4.69 -24.69
CA LYS A 147 2.74 4.03 -25.46
C LYS A 147 4.04 4.83 -25.45
N PRO A 148 5.01 4.48 -24.61
CA PRO A 148 6.32 5.11 -24.65
C PRO A 148 7.08 4.67 -25.91
N GLU A 149 7.91 5.56 -26.45
CA GLU A 149 8.84 5.23 -27.54
C GLU A 149 9.97 4.32 -27.05
N GLU A 150 10.38 4.48 -25.80
CA GLU A 150 11.40 3.66 -25.16
C GLU A 150 11.10 3.51 -23.67
N THR A 151 11.41 2.36 -23.09
CA THR A 151 11.37 2.16 -21.63
C THR A 151 12.75 1.70 -21.16
N SER A 152 13.30 2.44 -20.21
CA SER A 152 14.52 2.08 -19.47
C SER A 152 14.14 1.46 -18.13
N ALA A 153 15.14 1.09 -17.33
CA ALA A 153 14.90 0.56 -15.98
C ALA A 153 14.22 1.58 -15.04
N THR A 154 14.39 2.89 -15.28
CA THR A 154 13.92 3.94 -14.36
C THR A 154 12.88 4.88 -14.97
N HIS A 155 12.76 4.94 -16.30
CA HIS A 155 11.83 5.87 -16.97
C HIS A 155 11.20 5.26 -18.23
N HIS A 156 9.92 5.58 -18.41
CA HIS A 156 9.21 5.54 -19.69
C HIS A 156 9.43 6.86 -20.44
N ARG A 157 9.86 6.78 -21.70
CA ARG A 157 10.17 7.94 -22.55
C ARG A 157 9.07 8.14 -23.59
N PHE A 158 8.39 9.28 -23.50
CA PHE A 158 7.35 9.66 -24.46
C PHE A 158 7.84 10.82 -25.31
N ARG A 159 7.68 10.70 -26.64
CA ARG A 159 7.99 11.79 -27.57
C ARG A 159 6.74 12.57 -27.91
N VAL A 160 6.84 13.89 -27.82
CA VAL A 160 5.77 14.83 -28.15
C VAL A 160 6.31 15.90 -29.10
N ALA A 161 5.71 16.00 -30.28
CA ALA A 161 5.97 17.10 -31.19
C ALA A 161 5.22 18.35 -30.72
N VAL A 162 5.93 19.49 -30.68
CA VAL A 162 5.35 20.78 -30.27
C VAL A 162 5.73 21.85 -31.28
N ASP A 163 4.73 22.30 -32.02
CA ASP A 163 4.89 23.31 -33.06
C ASP A 163 5.29 24.68 -32.48
N PRO A 164 5.89 25.56 -33.30
CA PRO A 164 6.26 26.92 -32.91
C PRO A 164 5.08 27.69 -32.31
N GLY A 165 5.29 28.31 -31.14
CA GLY A 165 4.25 29.10 -30.49
C GLY A 165 3.06 28.31 -29.95
N LYS A 166 3.06 26.96 -30.00
CA LYS A 166 1.95 26.11 -29.55
C LYS A 166 2.18 25.48 -28.18
N THR A 167 1.12 24.85 -27.69
CA THR A 167 1.11 23.95 -26.54
C THR A 167 0.61 22.60 -26.99
N SER A 168 1.31 21.52 -26.63
CA SER A 168 0.85 20.14 -26.79
C SER A 168 0.64 19.50 -25.43
N GLU A 169 -0.24 18.52 -25.36
CA GLU A 169 -0.51 17.76 -24.13
C GLU A 169 -0.15 16.29 -24.30
N LEU A 170 0.34 15.69 -23.21
CA LEU A 170 0.56 14.26 -23.08
C LEU A 170 -0.10 13.78 -21.80
N ALA A 171 -1.06 12.86 -21.91
CA ALA A 171 -1.65 12.16 -20.78
C ALA A 171 -0.98 10.78 -20.64
N VAL A 172 -0.36 10.54 -19.49
CA VAL A 172 0.16 9.22 -19.09
C VAL A 172 -0.77 8.67 -18.02
N GLU A 173 -1.43 7.57 -18.35
CA GLU A 173 -2.29 6.85 -17.41
C GLU A 173 -1.61 5.55 -16.99
N GLU A 174 -1.65 5.29 -15.69
CA GLU A 174 -1.10 4.11 -15.06
C GLU A 174 -2.13 3.49 -14.11
N PHE A 175 -2.00 2.19 -13.90
CA PHE A 175 -2.79 1.46 -12.91
C PHE A 175 -1.90 0.58 -12.03
N HIS A 176 -2.33 0.42 -10.78
CA HIS A 176 -1.71 -0.48 -9.81
C HIS A 176 -2.80 -1.33 -9.14
N PRO A 177 -2.82 -2.65 -9.35
CA PRO A 177 -3.71 -3.52 -8.61
C PRO A 177 -3.21 -3.65 -7.17
N GLU A 178 -4.08 -3.30 -6.23
CA GLU A 178 -3.84 -3.41 -4.80
C GLU A 178 -4.67 -4.58 -4.26
N GLU A 179 -4.04 -5.57 -3.62
CA GLU A 179 -4.73 -6.65 -2.95
C GLU A 179 -4.54 -6.50 -1.43
N THR A 180 -5.63 -6.29 -0.71
CA THR A 180 -5.64 -6.24 0.75
C THR A 180 -6.11 -7.59 1.30
N GLN A 181 -5.38 -8.14 2.26
CA GLN A 181 -5.74 -9.36 2.95
C GLN A 181 -6.35 -9.03 4.33
N VAL A 182 -7.49 -9.64 4.64
CA VAL A 182 -8.17 -9.55 5.93
C VAL A 182 -8.45 -10.96 6.44
N VAL A 183 -8.16 -11.23 7.71
CA VAL A 183 -8.56 -12.49 8.34
C VAL A 183 -10.06 -12.45 8.61
N LEU A 184 -10.81 -13.45 8.17
CA LEU A 184 -12.28 -13.46 8.30
C LEU A 184 -12.73 -13.45 9.76
N THR A 185 -11.94 -14.02 10.69
CA THR A 185 -12.22 -13.95 12.12
C THR A 185 -12.11 -12.53 12.67
N ASP A 186 -11.37 -11.64 12.01
CA ASP A 186 -11.15 -10.26 12.41
C ASP A 186 -12.13 -9.29 11.72
N LEU A 187 -12.95 -9.80 10.79
CA LEU A 187 -13.94 -9.01 10.05
C LEU A 187 -14.86 -8.21 10.98
N THR A 188 -15.01 -6.91 10.71
CA THR A 188 -15.88 -6.03 11.49
C THR A 188 -17.14 -5.62 10.71
N GLY A 189 -18.16 -5.15 11.43
CA GLY A 189 -19.37 -4.60 10.81
C GLY A 189 -19.06 -3.40 9.91
N ASP A 190 -18.12 -2.53 10.32
CA ASP A 190 -17.73 -1.34 9.56
C ASP A 190 -17.07 -1.70 8.22
N GLN A 191 -16.24 -2.76 8.20
CA GLN A 191 -15.64 -3.26 6.96
C GLN A 191 -16.70 -3.79 5.98
N VAL A 192 -17.72 -4.50 6.49
CA VAL A 192 -18.84 -4.97 5.66
C VAL A 192 -19.67 -3.78 5.18
N GLN A 193 -19.94 -2.80 6.03
CA GLN A 193 -20.71 -1.60 5.67
C GLN A 193 -19.99 -0.79 4.57
N ALA A 194 -18.67 -0.67 4.63
CA ALA A 194 -17.89 -0.02 3.58
C ALA A 194 -18.09 -0.68 2.20
N LEU A 195 -18.11 -2.02 2.16
CA LEU A 195 -18.37 -2.77 0.93
C LEU A 195 -19.82 -2.61 0.42
N VAL A 196 -20.78 -2.51 1.35
CA VAL A 196 -22.20 -2.26 1.00
C VAL A 196 -22.37 -0.88 0.39
N VAL A 197 -21.74 0.16 0.97
CA VAL A 197 -21.79 1.53 0.45
C VAL A 197 -21.19 1.62 -0.96
N GLU A 198 -20.13 0.84 -1.26
CA GLU A 198 -19.57 0.75 -2.60
C GLU A 198 -20.42 -0.10 -3.58
N ASN A 199 -21.55 -0.69 -3.14
CA ASN A 199 -22.35 -1.67 -3.89
C ASN A 199 -21.55 -2.92 -4.32
N ARG A 200 -20.58 -3.35 -3.51
CA ARG A 200 -19.68 -4.49 -3.78
C ARG A 200 -19.96 -5.70 -2.89
N VAL A 201 -21.23 -5.94 -2.59
CA VAL A 201 -21.69 -7.09 -1.79
C VAL A 201 -22.78 -7.82 -2.56
N THR A 202 -22.48 -9.03 -3.02
CA THR A 202 -23.49 -9.94 -3.59
C THR A 202 -24.29 -10.61 -2.46
N PRO A 203 -25.48 -11.17 -2.74
CA PRO A 203 -26.25 -11.90 -1.73
C PRO A 203 -25.45 -13.03 -1.05
N GLU A 204 -24.59 -13.72 -1.82
CA GLU A 204 -23.72 -14.77 -1.32
C GLU A 204 -22.67 -14.25 -0.32
N LEU A 205 -22.02 -13.12 -0.66
CA LEU A 205 -21.08 -12.45 0.25
C LEU A 205 -21.79 -11.94 1.50
N GLN A 206 -22.98 -11.35 1.34
CA GLN A 206 -23.78 -10.86 2.45
C GLN A 206 -24.11 -11.97 3.44
N ASP A 207 -24.54 -13.13 2.95
CA ASP A 207 -24.85 -14.28 3.78
C ASP A 207 -23.60 -14.84 4.48
N ALA A 208 -22.46 -14.90 3.78
CA ALA A 208 -21.20 -15.34 4.39
C ALA A 208 -20.76 -14.39 5.53
N PHE A 209 -20.77 -13.07 5.28
CA PHE A 209 -20.42 -12.07 6.29
C PHE A 209 -21.36 -12.10 7.48
N ARG A 210 -22.68 -12.22 7.24
CA ARG A 210 -23.67 -12.31 8.31
C ARG A 210 -23.41 -13.51 9.22
N ARG A 211 -23.17 -14.70 8.65
CA ARG A 211 -22.89 -15.93 9.44
C ARG A 211 -21.65 -15.77 10.33
N VAL A 212 -20.58 -15.18 9.80
CA VAL A 212 -19.34 -14.91 10.54
C VAL A 212 -19.59 -13.90 11.66
N LEU A 213 -20.25 -12.78 11.38
CA LEU A 213 -20.55 -11.74 12.37
C LEU A 213 -21.47 -12.25 13.48
N ASP A 214 -22.52 -13.02 13.13
CA ASP A 214 -23.44 -13.62 14.10
C ASP A 214 -22.70 -14.57 15.06
N GLN A 215 -21.77 -15.38 14.53
CA GLN A 215 -20.96 -16.27 15.34
C GLN A 215 -19.99 -15.51 16.26
N LYS A 216 -19.37 -14.44 15.76
CA LYS A 216 -18.54 -13.55 16.59
C LYS A 216 -19.33 -12.89 17.71
N ASN A 217 -20.55 -12.44 17.42
CA ASN A 217 -21.43 -11.83 18.42
C ASN A 217 -21.78 -12.80 19.55
N LYS A 218 -21.98 -14.09 19.24
CA LYS A 218 -22.18 -15.13 20.27
C LYS A 218 -20.96 -15.29 21.18
N ILE A 219 -19.76 -15.37 20.60
CA ILE A 219 -18.50 -15.47 21.36
C ILE A 219 -18.33 -14.23 22.26
N ALA A 220 -18.55 -13.02 21.72
CA ALA A 220 -18.47 -11.78 22.48
C ALA A 220 -19.49 -11.74 23.64
N GLY A 221 -20.70 -12.30 23.43
CA GLY A 221 -21.71 -12.46 24.48
C GLY A 221 -21.25 -13.38 25.61
N LEU A 222 -20.61 -14.51 25.29
CA LEU A 222 -20.05 -15.44 26.28
C LEU A 222 -18.88 -14.80 27.05
N GLN A 223 -17.98 -14.10 26.37
CA GLN A 223 -16.88 -13.35 26.98
C GLN A 223 -17.39 -12.28 27.97
N THR A 224 -18.43 -11.56 27.59
CA THR A 224 -19.08 -10.58 28.44
C THR A 224 -19.67 -11.23 29.70
N GLN A 225 -20.36 -12.36 29.56
CA GLN A 225 -20.90 -13.13 30.69
C GLN A 225 -19.80 -13.63 31.63
N THR A 226 -18.72 -14.21 31.07
CA THR A 226 -17.55 -14.63 31.84
C THR A 226 -16.94 -13.45 32.61
N GLY A 227 -16.82 -12.29 31.98
CA GLY A 227 -16.35 -11.05 32.61
C GLY A 227 -17.23 -10.64 33.81
N MET A 228 -18.56 -10.67 33.65
CA MET A 228 -19.50 -10.34 34.74
C MET A 228 -19.38 -11.32 35.92
N ARG A 229 -19.26 -12.64 35.66
CA ARG A 229 -19.11 -13.65 36.72
C ARG A 229 -17.79 -13.54 37.47
N ARG A 230 -16.69 -13.22 36.76
CA ARG A 230 -15.39 -12.93 37.40
C ARG A 230 -15.46 -11.70 38.29
N GLN A 231 -16.14 -10.63 37.86
CA GLN A 231 -16.33 -9.44 38.69
C GLN A 231 -17.12 -9.75 39.98
N GLU A 232 -18.15 -10.60 39.90
CA GLU A 232 -18.91 -11.05 41.07
C GLU A 232 -18.03 -11.88 42.03
N LEU A 233 -17.26 -12.83 41.48
CA LEU A 233 -16.31 -13.64 42.24
C LEU A 233 -15.29 -12.77 42.99
N ASP A 234 -14.72 -11.76 42.33
CA ASP A 234 -13.76 -10.82 42.92
C ASP A 234 -14.39 -9.93 43.99
N ALA A 235 -15.68 -9.58 43.84
CA ALA A 235 -16.42 -8.84 44.86
C ALA A 235 -16.63 -9.70 46.13
N ILE A 236 -17.00 -10.97 45.96
CA ILE A 236 -17.21 -11.90 47.08
C ILE A 236 -15.88 -12.16 47.82
N ASN A 237 -14.78 -12.42 47.10
CA ASN A 237 -13.46 -12.64 47.70
C ASN A 237 -13.00 -11.44 48.56
N ARG A 238 -13.23 -10.21 48.08
CA ARG A 238 -12.94 -9.00 48.86
C ARG A 238 -13.80 -8.89 50.10
N ASP A 239 -15.10 -9.20 50.01
CA ASP A 239 -16.00 -9.17 51.16
C ASP A 239 -15.64 -10.22 52.21
N GLN A 240 -15.28 -11.45 51.79
CA GLN A 240 -14.78 -12.47 52.72
C GLN A 240 -13.54 -12.00 53.49
N GLY A 241 -12.59 -11.33 52.83
CA GLY A 241 -11.44 -10.71 53.48
C GLY A 241 -11.87 -9.72 54.57
N ARG A 242 -12.82 -8.84 54.24
CA ARG A 242 -13.40 -7.87 55.19
C ARG A 242 -14.11 -8.55 56.37
N ILE A 243 -14.91 -9.59 56.13
CA ILE A 243 -15.59 -10.34 57.18
C ILE A 243 -14.58 -11.00 58.11
N ARG A 244 -13.54 -11.64 57.57
CA ARG A 244 -12.47 -12.27 58.37
C ARG A 244 -11.74 -11.26 59.24
N GLU A 245 -11.41 -10.08 58.71
CA GLU A 245 -10.84 -8.98 59.50
C GLU A 245 -11.80 -8.48 60.58
N ASN A 246 -13.08 -8.28 60.26
CA ASN A 246 -14.09 -7.89 61.26
C ASN A 246 -14.22 -8.93 62.39
N MET A 247 -14.16 -10.23 62.08
CA MET A 247 -14.20 -11.28 63.09
C MET A 247 -12.97 -11.28 63.99
N LYS A 248 -11.77 -10.99 63.47
CA LYS A 248 -10.54 -10.87 64.27
C LYS A 248 -10.61 -9.74 65.30
N ALA A 249 -11.38 -8.69 65.01
CA ALA A 249 -11.53 -7.54 65.89
C ALA A 249 -12.49 -7.77 67.09
N LEU A 250 -13.31 -8.84 67.05
CA LEU A 250 -14.24 -9.18 68.13
C LEU A 250 -13.48 -9.80 69.32
N LYS A 251 -13.87 -9.45 70.55
CA LYS A 251 -13.16 -9.82 71.79
C LYS A 251 -13.84 -10.92 72.62
N GLY A 252 -14.98 -11.44 72.16
CA GLY A 252 -15.67 -12.57 72.75
C GLY A 252 -16.72 -12.20 73.81
N SER A 253 -17.29 -11.00 73.77
CA SER A 253 -18.38 -10.62 74.68
C SER A 253 -19.67 -11.42 74.39
N ALA A 254 -20.60 -11.47 75.35
CA ALA A 254 -21.87 -12.18 75.17
C ALA A 254 -22.72 -11.60 74.03
N GLU A 255 -22.65 -10.28 73.83
CA GLU A 255 -23.33 -9.53 72.79
C GLU A 255 -22.71 -9.76 71.39
N GLU A 256 -21.41 -10.12 71.32
CA GLU A 256 -20.70 -10.37 70.07
C GLU A 256 -20.96 -11.75 69.46
N LYS A 257 -21.49 -12.71 70.25
CA LYS A 257 -21.79 -14.08 69.78
C LYS A 257 -22.79 -14.12 68.63
N ASP A 258 -23.81 -13.27 68.66
CA ASP A 258 -24.82 -13.16 67.61
C ASP A 258 -24.25 -12.58 66.30
N LEU A 259 -23.23 -11.73 66.39
CA LEU A 259 -22.52 -11.18 65.23
C LEU A 259 -21.61 -12.22 64.59
N VAL A 260 -20.86 -12.99 65.41
CA VAL A 260 -20.05 -14.12 64.94
C VAL A 260 -20.91 -15.12 64.19
N GLN A 261 -22.07 -15.51 64.75
CA GLN A 261 -22.95 -16.48 64.10
C GLN A 261 -23.51 -15.97 62.75
N ARG A 262 -23.78 -14.66 62.63
CA ARG A 262 -24.20 -14.04 61.37
C ARG A 262 -23.08 -14.05 60.33
N TYR A 263 -21.86 -13.67 60.71
CA TYR A 263 -20.70 -13.69 59.81
C TYR A 263 -20.35 -15.10 59.33
N THR A 264 -20.41 -16.11 60.20
CA THR A 264 -20.19 -17.51 59.78
C THR A 264 -21.24 -17.97 58.77
N ARG A 265 -22.52 -17.61 58.97
CA ARG A 265 -23.58 -17.92 57.99
C ARG A 265 -23.34 -17.22 56.64
N GLN A 266 -22.92 -15.96 56.67
CA GLN A 266 -22.58 -15.20 55.47
C GLN A 266 -21.39 -15.84 54.73
N LEU A 267 -20.31 -16.19 55.44
CA LEU A 267 -19.16 -16.88 54.85
C LEU A 267 -19.57 -18.19 54.18
N ASN A 268 -20.38 -19.02 54.85
CA ASN A 268 -20.88 -20.27 54.25
C ASN A 268 -21.65 -20.01 52.95
N SER A 269 -22.58 -19.04 52.94
CA SER A 269 -23.32 -18.69 51.72
C SER A 269 -22.42 -18.16 50.61
N GLN A 270 -21.35 -17.44 50.96
CA GLN A 270 -20.35 -16.96 50.01
C GLN A 270 -19.51 -18.09 49.44
N GLU A 271 -19.10 -19.08 50.23
CA GLU A 271 -18.42 -20.28 49.74
C GLU A 271 -19.29 -21.07 48.74
N ASP A 272 -20.58 -21.25 49.05
CA ASP A 272 -21.53 -21.89 48.14
C ASP A 272 -21.65 -21.11 46.81
N ARG A 273 -21.73 -19.78 46.88
CA ARG A 273 -21.79 -18.93 45.68
C ARG A 273 -20.48 -18.93 44.89
N LEU A 274 -19.32 -18.90 45.54
CA LEU A 274 -18.02 -19.00 44.89
C LEU A 274 -17.88 -20.33 44.15
N SER A 275 -18.31 -21.44 44.76
CA SER A 275 -18.34 -22.76 44.12
C SER A 275 -19.24 -22.77 42.88
N ALA A 276 -20.42 -22.17 42.97
CA ALA A 276 -21.31 -22.02 41.82
C ALA A 276 -20.71 -21.14 40.71
N LEU A 277 -20.13 -19.98 41.06
CA LEU A 277 -19.50 -19.07 40.10
C LEU A 277 -18.32 -19.70 39.37
N ASN A 278 -17.49 -20.47 40.06
CA ASN A 278 -16.38 -21.18 39.43
C ASN A 278 -16.87 -22.20 38.39
N LYS A 279 -17.98 -22.92 38.68
CA LYS A 279 -18.60 -23.82 37.72
C LYS A 279 -19.20 -23.06 36.53
N GLU A 280 -19.96 -22.01 36.78
CA GLU A 280 -20.54 -21.15 35.74
C GLU A 280 -19.45 -20.57 34.82
N ILE A 281 -18.33 -20.10 35.37
CA ILE A 281 -17.19 -19.60 34.60
C ILE A 281 -16.57 -20.72 33.74
N ALA A 282 -16.32 -21.90 34.32
CA ALA A 282 -15.75 -23.01 33.58
C ALA A 282 -16.66 -23.46 32.43
N ASP A 283 -17.97 -23.52 32.66
CA ASP A 283 -18.97 -23.87 31.64
C ASP A 283 -19.01 -22.82 30.51
N LEU A 284 -19.02 -21.53 30.86
CA LEU A 284 -18.99 -20.43 29.89
C LEU A 284 -17.70 -20.45 29.05
N GLN A 285 -16.55 -20.72 29.68
CA GLN A 285 -15.27 -20.85 28.97
C GLN A 285 -15.25 -22.07 28.04
N GLY A 286 -15.85 -23.19 28.46
CA GLY A 286 -16.02 -24.38 27.61
C GLY A 286 -16.89 -24.09 26.39
N GLN A 287 -18.01 -23.38 26.58
CA GLN A 287 -18.87 -22.91 25.50
C GLN A 287 -18.15 -21.94 24.56
N GLU A 288 -17.40 -20.97 25.12
CA GLU A 288 -16.63 -20.01 24.34
C GLU A 288 -15.62 -20.72 23.43
N SER A 289 -14.84 -21.67 23.97
CA SER A 289 -13.88 -22.44 23.20
C SER A 289 -14.54 -23.27 22.10
N HIS A 290 -15.70 -23.88 22.39
CA HIS A 290 -16.47 -24.62 21.39
C HIS A 290 -16.96 -23.71 20.24
N GLU A 291 -17.51 -22.55 20.57
CA GLU A 291 -18.00 -21.60 19.56
C GLU A 291 -16.83 -20.96 18.76
N GLN A 292 -15.64 -20.81 19.34
CA GLN A 292 -14.41 -20.40 18.64
C GLN A 292 -13.98 -21.46 17.61
N GLN A 293 -13.89 -22.74 17.99
CA GLN A 293 -13.57 -23.83 17.06
C GLN A 293 -14.57 -23.91 15.90
N LYS A 294 -15.85 -23.66 16.19
CA LYS A 294 -16.90 -23.61 15.18
C LYS A 294 -16.74 -22.42 14.24
N LEU A 295 -16.35 -21.24 14.74
CA LEU A 295 -16.01 -20.08 13.90
C LEU A 295 -14.85 -20.40 12.97
N GLU A 296 -13.77 -20.98 13.50
CA GLU A 296 -12.60 -21.39 12.70
C GLU A 296 -12.98 -22.37 11.60
N ALA A 297 -13.72 -23.43 11.93
CA ALA A 297 -14.20 -24.40 10.95
C ALA A 297 -15.10 -23.74 9.88
N MET A 298 -15.99 -22.83 10.28
CA MET A 298 -16.87 -22.11 9.37
C MET A 298 -16.08 -21.26 8.37
N VAL A 299 -15.13 -20.45 8.84
CA VAL A 299 -14.35 -19.56 7.95
C VAL A 299 -13.42 -20.34 7.02
N GLN A 300 -12.97 -21.53 7.41
CA GLN A 300 -12.17 -22.41 6.55
C GLN A 300 -12.99 -22.99 5.39
N GLN A 301 -14.29 -23.22 5.59
CA GLN A 301 -15.19 -23.78 4.57
C GLN A 301 -15.72 -22.73 3.59
N ILE A 302 -15.59 -21.44 3.89
CA ILE A 302 -16.02 -20.37 2.99
C ILE A 302 -15.04 -20.29 1.80
N ALA A 303 -15.59 -20.51 0.60
CA ALA A 303 -14.89 -20.35 -0.68
C ALA A 303 -15.79 -19.58 -1.65
N ILE A 304 -15.51 -18.29 -1.83
CA ILE A 304 -16.28 -17.37 -2.67
C ILE A 304 -15.31 -16.54 -3.50
N ASP A 305 -15.55 -16.34 -4.79
CA ASP A 305 -14.73 -15.50 -5.65
C ASP A 305 -15.61 -14.65 -6.56
N GLN A 306 -15.74 -13.37 -6.22
CA GLN A 306 -16.66 -12.44 -6.86
C GLN A 306 -15.88 -11.32 -7.54
N LYS A 307 -16.22 -11.04 -8.81
CA LYS A 307 -15.67 -9.94 -9.62
C LYS A 307 -16.79 -8.95 -9.92
N PHE A 308 -16.43 -7.67 -9.99
CA PHE A 308 -17.35 -6.53 -9.97
C PHE A 308 -17.04 -5.48 -11.03
#